data_AF-A0A239Q2X1-F1
#
_entry.id   AF-A0A239Q2X1-F1
#
_cell.length_a   1.000
_cell.length_b   1.000
_cell.length_c   1.000
_cell.angle_alpha   90.00
_cell.angle_beta   90.00
_cell.angle_gamma   90.00
#
_symmetry.space_group_name_H-M   'P 1'
#
loop_
_entity.id
_entity.type
_entity.pdbx_description
1 polymer ?
#
loop_
_entity_poly.entity_id
_entity_poly.type
_entity_poly.pdbx_seq_one_letter_code
_entity_poly.pdbx_strand_id
1 'polypeptide(L)'
;MLNTTNLHAAEARLSAAYAAEQHLRRHGASLCDLLDALDDPSGFAALCDLHGAYGQPIPDTDAVETALRDIQRILAEQTPSSLDRIGHERRLPASDMARWHGARVSELLARFRHAQ
;
A
#
# COMPACT_ATOMS: atom_id res chain seq x y z
N MET A 1 20.15 24.23 13.95
CA MET A 1 20.35 22.94 13.27
C MET A 1 19.12 22.03 13.25
N LEU A 2 18.11 22.24 14.10
CA LEU A 2 16.83 21.48 14.06
C LEU A 2 15.99 21.73 12.79
N ASN A 3 16.09 22.91 12.18
CA ASN A 3 15.26 23.27 11.03
C ASN A 3 15.65 22.49 9.75
N THR A 4 16.95 22.21 9.59
CA THR A 4 17.48 21.46 8.44
C THR A 4 17.21 19.97 8.54
N THR A 5 17.22 19.39 9.75
CA THR A 5 16.90 17.96 9.95
C THR A 5 15.42 17.68 9.72
N ASN A 6 14.53 18.56 10.22
CA ASN A 6 13.08 18.42 10.01
C ASN A 6 12.70 18.60 8.53
N LEU A 7 13.35 19.53 7.82
CA LEU A 7 13.14 19.72 6.39
C LEU A 7 13.57 18.47 5.60
N HIS A 8 14.73 17.89 5.92
CA HIS A 8 15.22 16.68 5.25
C HIS A 8 14.32 15.47 5.49
N ALA A 9 13.78 15.32 6.70
CA ALA A 9 12.80 14.28 7.02
C ALA A 9 11.50 14.47 6.23
N ALA A 10 10.97 15.70 6.15
CA ALA A 10 9.78 16.01 5.37
C ALA A 10 9.96 15.73 3.87
N GLU A 11 11.11 16.12 3.29
CA GLU A 11 11.47 15.82 1.89
C GLU A 11 11.56 14.30 1.64
N ALA A 12 12.17 13.55 2.56
CA ALA A 12 12.29 12.11 2.46
C ALA A 12 10.93 11.40 2.56
N ARG A 13 10.02 11.86 3.45
CA ARG A 13 8.65 11.36 3.56
C ARG A 13 7.84 11.62 2.29
N LEU A 14 7.97 12.83 1.73
CA LEU A 14 7.31 13.18 0.48
C LEU A 14 7.83 12.34 -0.70
N SER A 15 9.15 12.11 -0.76
CA SER A 15 9.76 11.20 -1.75
C SER A 15 9.24 9.76 -1.62
N ALA A 16 9.07 9.27 -0.39
CA ALA A 16 8.46 7.96 -0.13
C ALA A 16 7.00 7.89 -0.62
N ALA A 17 6.21 8.96 -0.38
CA ALA A 17 4.84 9.05 -0.88
C ALA A 17 4.77 9.05 -2.41
N TYR A 18 5.66 9.76 -3.11
CA TYR A 18 5.72 9.70 -4.58
C TYR A 18 6.16 8.35 -5.13
N ALA A 19 7.07 7.65 -4.44
CA ALA A 19 7.45 6.29 -4.83
C ALA A 19 6.27 5.31 -4.69
N ALA A 20 5.43 5.49 -3.67
CA ALA A 20 4.19 4.75 -3.51
C ALA A 20 3.18 5.09 -4.62
N GLU A 21 3.02 6.36 -4.97
CA GLU A 21 2.14 6.79 -6.06
C GLU A 21 2.56 6.15 -7.39
N GLN A 22 3.85 6.21 -7.72
CA GLN A 22 4.37 5.63 -8.95
C GLN A 22 4.11 4.12 -9.02
N HIS A 23 4.26 3.42 -7.89
CA HIS A 23 3.95 2.01 -7.81
C HIS A 23 2.45 1.74 -8.06
N LEU A 24 1.55 2.50 -7.41
CA LEU A 24 0.11 2.37 -7.59
C LEU A 24 -0.34 2.70 -9.01
N ARG A 25 0.27 3.70 -9.66
CA ARG A 25 -0.04 4.01 -11.06
C ARG A 25 0.31 2.86 -12.00
N ARG A 26 1.32 2.06 -11.67
CA ARG A 26 1.79 0.96 -12.50
C ARG A 26 1.11 -0.37 -12.16
N HIS A 27 0.78 -0.60 -10.89
CA HIS A 27 0.36 -1.90 -10.37
C HIS A 27 -0.90 -1.86 -9.51
N GLY A 28 -1.50 -0.68 -9.32
CA GLY A 28 -2.68 -0.46 -8.50
C GLY A 28 -3.89 -1.23 -8.99
N ALA A 29 -4.08 -1.38 -10.31
CA ALA A 29 -5.17 -2.20 -10.84
C ALA A 29 -5.10 -3.66 -10.33
N SER A 30 -3.93 -4.27 -10.39
CA SER A 30 -3.72 -5.63 -9.87
C SER A 30 -3.88 -5.71 -8.34
N LEU A 31 -3.52 -4.65 -7.61
CA LEU A 31 -3.76 -4.59 -6.17
C LEU A 31 -5.25 -4.47 -5.85
N CYS A 32 -5.98 -3.65 -6.60
CA CYS A 32 -7.44 -3.52 -6.51
C CYS A 32 -8.12 -4.85 -6.80
N ASP A 33 -7.75 -5.54 -7.89
CA ASP A 33 -8.30 -6.85 -8.25
C ASP A 33 -8.11 -7.87 -7.11
N LEU A 34 -6.93 -7.86 -6.46
CA LEU A 34 -6.67 -8.72 -5.32
C LEU A 34 -7.55 -8.35 -4.12
N LEU A 35 -7.59 -7.08 -3.74
CA LEU A 35 -8.35 -6.63 -2.55
C LEU A 35 -9.86 -6.80 -2.73
N ASP A 36 -10.38 -6.58 -3.94
CA ASP A 36 -11.76 -6.89 -4.31
C ASP A 36 -12.05 -8.40 -4.22
N ALA A 37 -11.11 -9.23 -4.67
CA ALA A 37 -11.23 -10.68 -4.57
C ALA A 37 -11.20 -11.22 -3.12
N LEU A 38 -10.55 -10.51 -2.19
CA LEU A 38 -10.58 -10.84 -0.76
C LEU A 38 -11.95 -10.58 -0.13
N ASP A 39 -12.79 -9.73 -0.76
CA ASP A 39 -14.12 -9.34 -0.26
C ASP A 39 -14.07 -8.79 1.19
N ASP A 40 -12.97 -8.13 1.55
CA ASP A 40 -12.77 -7.48 2.86
C ASP A 40 -13.10 -5.98 2.74
N PRO A 41 -14.16 -5.48 3.41
CA PRO A 41 -14.52 -4.06 3.41
C PRO A 41 -13.36 -3.14 3.83
N SER A 42 -12.46 -3.63 4.68
CA SER A 42 -11.27 -2.91 5.14
C SER A 42 -10.26 -2.69 4.00
N GLY A 43 -10.17 -3.62 3.04
CA GLY A 43 -9.27 -3.52 1.89
C GLY A 43 -9.69 -2.43 0.93
N PHE A 44 -11.00 -2.33 0.68
CA PHE A 44 -11.56 -1.25 -0.11
C PHE A 44 -11.40 0.11 0.59
N ALA A 45 -11.67 0.19 1.90
CA ALA A 45 -11.46 1.41 2.67
C ALA A 45 -10.01 1.91 2.57
N ALA A 46 -9.02 1.02 2.75
CA ALA A 46 -7.62 1.38 2.63
C ALA A 46 -7.23 1.91 1.23
N LEU A 47 -7.83 1.36 0.16
CA LEU A 47 -7.65 1.89 -1.20
C LEU A 47 -8.27 3.28 -1.38
N CYS A 48 -9.47 3.50 -0.82
CA CYS A 48 -10.12 4.80 -0.84
C CYS A 48 -9.32 5.85 -0.08
N ASP A 49 -8.81 5.52 1.11
CA ASP A 49 -7.97 6.41 1.91
C ASP A 49 -6.69 6.76 1.16
N LEU A 50 -6.06 5.78 0.51
CA LEU A 50 -4.87 5.99 -0.32
C LEU A 50 -5.17 6.90 -1.52
N HIS A 51 -6.31 6.71 -2.18
CA HIS A 51 -6.74 7.58 -3.28
C HIS A 51 -7.02 9.01 -2.80
N GLY A 52 -7.68 9.16 -1.65
CA GLY A 52 -7.94 10.45 -1.02
C GLY A 52 -6.65 11.20 -0.68
N ALA A 53 -5.63 10.49 -0.17
CA ALA A 53 -4.33 11.07 0.16
C ALA A 53 -3.61 11.66 -1.06
N TYR A 54 -3.79 11.07 -2.25
CA TYR A 54 -3.25 11.59 -3.52
C TYR A 54 -4.17 12.58 -4.25
N GLY A 55 -5.40 12.80 -3.76
CA GLY A 55 -6.32 13.78 -4.33
C GLY A 55 -5.95 15.24 -4.05
N GLN A 56 -4.96 15.48 -3.17
CA GLN A 56 -4.47 16.80 -2.80
C GLN A 56 -3.24 17.19 -3.63
N PRO A 57 -2.97 18.50 -3.86
CA PRO A 57 -1.79 18.96 -4.60
C PRO A 57 -0.45 18.53 -3.97
N ILE A 58 -0.43 18.40 -2.64
CA ILE A 58 0.67 17.80 -1.88
C ILE A 58 0.06 16.60 -1.15
N PRO A 59 0.55 15.38 -1.36
CA PRO A 59 -0.03 14.21 -0.74
C PRO A 59 0.16 14.24 0.78
N ASP A 60 -0.87 13.80 1.49
CA ASP A 60 -0.78 13.58 2.94
C ASP A 60 0.09 12.34 3.21
N THR A 61 1.35 12.55 3.58
CA THR A 61 2.33 11.48 3.78
C THR A 61 1.95 10.54 4.94
N ASP A 62 1.23 11.03 5.95
CA ASP A 62 0.80 10.22 7.09
C ASP A 62 -0.38 9.33 6.69
N ALA A 63 -1.32 9.87 5.91
CA ALA A 63 -2.43 9.11 5.34
C ALA A 63 -1.93 8.02 4.37
N VAL A 64 -0.96 8.33 3.50
CA VAL A 64 -0.33 7.34 2.61
C VAL A 64 0.32 6.22 3.43
N GLU A 65 1.13 6.56 4.44
CA GLU A 65 1.81 5.58 5.28
C GLU A 65 0.81 4.68 6.03
N THR A 66 -0.29 5.26 6.51
CA THR A 66 -1.35 4.53 7.22
C THR A 66 -2.07 3.56 6.30
N ALA A 67 -2.52 4.01 5.12
CA ALA A 67 -3.19 3.16 4.16
C ALA A 67 -2.29 2.01 3.67
N LEU A 68 -1.00 2.25 3.47
CA LEU A 68 -0.03 1.20 3.14
C LEU A 68 0.12 0.17 4.26
N ARG A 69 0.10 0.58 5.54
CA ARG A 69 0.11 -0.36 6.68
C ARG A 69 -1.15 -1.20 6.73
N ASP A 70 -2.31 -0.62 6.46
CA ASP A 70 -3.57 -1.36 6.44
C ASP A 70 -3.60 -2.38 5.31
N ILE A 71 -3.15 -2.01 4.11
CA ILE A 71 -2.99 -2.97 3.00
C ILE A 71 -2.02 -4.10 3.40
N GLN A 72 -0.87 -3.77 4.00
CA GLN A 72 0.09 -4.79 4.46
C GLN A 72 -0.55 -5.75 5.47
N ARG A 73 -1.30 -5.22 6.44
CA ARG A 73 -2.00 -5.99 7.47
C ARG A 73 -3.02 -6.95 6.84
N ILE A 74 -3.87 -6.45 5.96
CA ILE A 74 -4.91 -7.24 5.29
C ILE A 74 -4.31 -8.39 4.50
N LEU A 75 -3.22 -8.13 3.77
CA LEU A 75 -2.50 -9.18 3.02
C LEU A 75 -1.85 -10.21 3.95
N ALA A 76 -1.31 -9.79 5.09
CA ALA A 76 -0.66 -10.66 6.06
C ALA A 76 -1.65 -11.52 6.86
N GLU A 77 -2.89 -11.06 7.03
CA GLU A 77 -3.96 -11.79 7.72
C GLU A 77 -4.55 -12.93 6.88
N GLN A 78 -4.26 -12.98 5.57
CA GLN A 78 -4.76 -14.04 4.70
C GLN A 78 -4.04 -15.37 4.96
N THR A 79 -4.83 -16.45 5.11
CA THR A 79 -4.29 -17.80 5.16
C THR A 79 -3.97 -18.32 3.76
N PRO A 80 -2.95 -19.18 3.58
CA PRO A 80 -2.65 -19.79 2.28
C PRO A 80 -3.85 -20.52 1.67
N SER A 81 -4.62 -21.25 2.48
CA SER A 81 -5.82 -21.95 2.01
C SER A 81 -6.94 -21.01 1.56
N SER A 82 -7.07 -19.82 2.18
CA SER A 82 -8.02 -18.80 1.72
C SER A 82 -7.61 -18.26 0.36
N LEU A 83 -6.32 -17.92 0.18
CA LEU A 83 -5.80 -17.41 -1.08
C LEU A 83 -5.91 -18.44 -2.21
N ASP A 84 -5.62 -19.71 -1.95
CA ASP A 84 -5.76 -20.77 -2.96
C ASP A 84 -7.22 -20.95 -3.38
N ARG A 85 -8.16 -20.90 -2.42
CA ARG A 85 -9.60 -20.95 -2.69
C ARG A 85 -10.05 -19.76 -3.53
N ILE A 86 -9.67 -18.53 -3.14
CA ILE A 86 -9.96 -17.31 -3.90
C ILE A 86 -9.39 -17.41 -5.30
N GLY A 87 -8.17 -17.92 -5.45
CA GLY A 87 -7.54 -18.07 -6.75
C GLY A 87 -8.32 -19.00 -7.67
N HIS A 88 -8.90 -20.08 -7.14
CA HIS A 88 -9.78 -20.97 -7.88
C HIS A 88 -11.12 -20.31 -8.23
N GLU A 89 -11.80 -19.73 -7.23
CA GLU A 89 -13.16 -19.16 -7.37
C GLU A 89 -13.18 -17.93 -8.30
N ARG A 90 -12.17 -17.07 -8.18
CA ARG A 90 -12.08 -15.79 -8.89
C ARG A 90 -11.15 -15.83 -10.10
N ARG A 91 -10.53 -16.99 -10.38
CA ARG A 91 -9.59 -17.21 -11.50
C ARG A 91 -8.43 -16.21 -11.55
N LEU A 92 -7.85 -15.91 -10.39
CA LEU A 92 -6.67 -15.04 -10.26
C LEU A 92 -5.55 -15.74 -9.50
N PRO A 93 -4.27 -15.40 -9.75
CA PRO A 93 -3.14 -15.96 -9.01
C PRO A 93 -3.01 -15.30 -7.62
N ALA A 94 -4.03 -15.45 -6.76
CA ALA A 94 -4.18 -14.72 -5.50
C ALA A 94 -2.99 -14.88 -4.56
N SER A 95 -2.48 -16.10 -4.41
CA SER A 95 -1.32 -16.41 -3.56
C SER A 95 -0.05 -15.69 -4.03
N ASP A 96 0.20 -15.64 -5.34
CA ASP A 96 1.36 -14.95 -5.90
C ASP A 96 1.19 -13.42 -5.87
N MET A 97 -0.03 -12.93 -6.15
CA MET A 97 -0.35 -11.51 -6.05
C MET A 97 -0.19 -11.00 -4.62
N ALA A 98 -0.72 -11.71 -3.61
CA ALA A 98 -0.60 -11.32 -2.21
C ALA A 98 0.86 -11.30 -1.76
N ARG A 99 1.67 -12.28 -2.17
CA ARG A 99 3.10 -12.31 -1.88
C ARG A 99 3.83 -11.14 -2.53
N TRP A 100 3.59 -10.90 -3.81
CA TRP A 100 4.26 -9.85 -4.57
C TRP A 100 3.90 -8.45 -4.07
N HIS A 101 2.60 -8.17 -3.89
CA HIS A 101 2.11 -6.91 -3.36
C HIS A 101 2.54 -6.71 -1.91
N GLY A 102 2.47 -7.74 -1.07
CA GLY A 102 2.92 -7.67 0.32
C GLY A 102 4.40 -7.31 0.45
N ALA A 103 5.26 -7.92 -0.38
CA ALA A 103 6.68 -7.57 -0.44
C ALA A 103 6.90 -6.13 -0.89
N ARG A 104 6.16 -5.69 -1.92
CA ARG A 104 6.31 -4.36 -2.49
C ARG A 104 5.81 -3.24 -1.56
N VAL A 105 4.68 -3.46 -0.88
CA VAL A 105 4.17 -2.56 0.17
C VAL A 105 5.15 -2.49 1.34
N SER A 106 5.75 -3.61 1.74
CA SER A 106 6.78 -3.63 2.79
C SER A 106 8.01 -2.79 2.42
N GLU A 107 8.45 -2.85 1.16
CA GLU A 107 9.55 -2.01 0.64
C GLU A 107 9.18 -0.52 0.66
N LEU A 108 7.95 -0.15 0.30
CA LEU A 108 7.47 1.22 0.36
C LEU A 108 7.44 1.74 1.81
N LEU A 109 6.92 0.95 2.75
CA LEU A 109 6.90 1.29 4.17
C LEU A 109 8.30 1.46 4.78
N ALA A 110 9.29 0.71 4.29
CA ALA A 110 10.68 0.89 4.71
C ALA A 110 11.22 2.28 4.34
N ARG A 111 10.79 2.86 3.20
CA ARG A 111 11.18 4.23 2.80
C ARG A 111 10.65 5.29 3.76
N PHE A 112 9.42 5.12 4.28
CA PHE A 112 8.86 6.01 5.30
C PHE A 112 9.63 5.93 6.62
N ARG A 113 10.05 4.72 7.03
CA ARG A 113 10.83 4.51 8.26
C ARG A 113 12.21 5.17 8.20
N HIS A 114 12.86 5.15 7.04
CA HIS A 114 14.15 5.80 6.85
C HIS A 114 14.06 7.33 6.72
N ALA A 115 12.85 7.87 6.67
CA ALA A 115 12.56 9.30 6.59
C ALA A 115 12.20 9.93 7.94
N GLN A 116 12.41 9.20 9.05
CA GLN A 116 12.14 9.62 10.42
C GLN A 116 13.39 10.20 11.11
#